data_AF-A0A848F2P6-F1
#
_entry.id   AF-A0A848F2P6-F1
#
_cell.length_a   1.000
_cell.length_b   1.000
_cell.length_c   1.000
_cell.angle_alpha   90.00
_cell.angle_beta   90.00
_cell.angle_gamma   90.00
#
_symmetry.space_group_name_H-M   'P 1'
#
loop_
_entity.id
_entity.type
_entity.pdbx_description
1 polymer ?
#
loop_
_entity_poly.entity_id
_entity_poly.type
_entity_poly.pdbx_seq_one_letter_code
_entity_poly.pdbx_strand_id
1 'polypeptide(L)'
;MVANLTEKEAVKYIHSLEGKGWDFDGSWGWQCFDEANMYWYELFGHGLKGEGAADIPNVNNFKGEATVYQNTVEFKAKAGDVVVFNRNYGGGYGHVAIVLEGNHDGSYNQFLSLDQNWFGGGLAKTEVAQRIIHNYDFPMWFIRPKYKKEGQTRSVQSVTKNSKKTKKVTRKAKKLNYFKDYVKGYNLPKRGYNPKFIVIHNDAGSKGATAEAYRNGLVNAPLSRLEAGIAHSYVSGSTVWQALDESQIGWHTANQYGNKNGYGIEVCQSIGADDKTFLQNEQAAFQEAARLLKKWGLPANRNTVMLHCEYYATSCPHRSAKLHTGFDPVIQGLLPKDKQLKLKDYFIKQIRSYMNGDIPVATVVKGTSASSNTKSTVAGAWRKNSYGTWYMSEKARFTNGSQPIMVRTVGPFRSCPHAYDFQPGGYCDYTSVLLQDNHVWLEYEWQNTLYYIPIRTWNGVAPPNQSVGELWGTIN
;
A
#
# COMPACT_ATOMS: atom_id res chain seq x y z
N MET A 1 -8.48 -3.68 -26.12
CA MET A 1 -7.17 -4.29 -26.42
C MET A 1 -6.27 -4.19 -25.17
N VAL A 2 -5.24 -5.01 -24.99
CA VAL A 2 -4.23 -4.77 -23.92
C VAL A 2 -3.12 -3.90 -24.52
N ALA A 3 -2.62 -2.90 -23.81
CA ALA A 3 -1.60 -2.00 -24.34
C ALA A 3 -0.33 -2.76 -24.79
N ASN A 4 0.39 -2.22 -25.78
CA ASN A 4 1.66 -2.73 -26.28
C ASN A 4 2.80 -2.57 -25.26
N LEU A 5 2.71 -1.52 -24.45
CA LEU A 5 3.72 -1.12 -23.48
C LEU A 5 3.30 -1.42 -22.04
N THR A 6 4.28 -1.77 -21.21
CA THR A 6 4.15 -1.71 -19.74
C THR A 6 4.06 -0.26 -19.28
N GLU A 7 3.61 -0.02 -18.04
CA GLU A 7 3.50 1.34 -17.48
C GLU A 7 4.86 2.07 -17.51
N LYS A 8 5.95 1.35 -17.20
CA LYS A 8 7.31 1.90 -17.21
C LYS A 8 7.78 2.24 -18.63
N GLU A 9 7.51 1.38 -19.61
CA GLU A 9 7.83 1.63 -21.02
C GLU A 9 7.01 2.80 -21.57
N ALA A 10 5.72 2.87 -21.20
CA ALA A 10 4.82 3.95 -21.57
C ALA A 10 5.30 5.31 -21.04
N VAL A 11 5.65 5.40 -19.74
CA VAL A 11 6.20 6.63 -19.15
C VAL A 11 7.54 7.00 -19.78
N LYS A 12 8.39 6.02 -20.09
CA LYS A 12 9.64 6.27 -20.82
C LYS A 12 9.38 6.82 -22.23
N TYR A 13 8.37 6.30 -22.93
CA TYR A 13 7.97 6.78 -24.24
C TYR A 13 7.46 8.23 -24.17
N ILE A 14 6.61 8.56 -23.20
CA ILE A 14 6.12 9.93 -22.98
C ILE A 14 7.31 10.90 -22.83
N HIS A 15 8.30 10.58 -21.99
CA HIS A 15 9.51 11.40 -21.86
C HIS A 15 10.33 11.53 -23.15
N SER A 16 10.20 10.59 -24.11
CA SER A 16 10.90 10.68 -25.39
C SER A 16 10.23 11.64 -26.39
N LEU A 17 8.98 12.05 -26.11
CA LEU A 17 8.23 13.05 -26.88
C LEU A 17 8.66 14.48 -26.55
N GLU A 18 9.17 14.71 -25.33
CA GLU A 18 9.57 16.02 -24.82
C GLU A 18 10.61 16.70 -25.71
N GLY A 19 10.41 18.01 -25.94
CA GLY A 19 11.30 18.86 -26.75
C GLY A 19 11.14 18.69 -28.27
N LYS A 20 10.13 17.95 -28.73
CA LYS A 20 9.85 17.71 -30.16
C LYS A 20 8.43 18.13 -30.52
N GLY A 21 8.26 18.50 -31.78
CA GLY A 21 6.96 18.80 -32.35
C GLY A 21 6.38 17.61 -33.09
N TRP A 22 5.15 17.22 -32.74
CA TRP A 22 4.46 16.04 -33.26
C TRP A 22 3.23 16.47 -34.06
N ASP A 23 3.13 15.93 -35.27
CA ASP A 23 2.04 16.17 -36.23
C ASP A 23 1.55 14.78 -36.66
N PHE A 24 0.58 14.23 -35.93
CA PHE A 24 0.18 12.83 -36.04
C PHE A 24 -0.73 12.61 -37.25
N ASP A 25 -1.62 13.55 -37.52
CA ASP A 25 -2.60 13.47 -38.61
C ASP A 25 -2.21 14.26 -39.87
N GLY A 26 -1.11 15.02 -39.84
CA GLY A 26 -0.62 15.83 -40.95
C GLY A 26 -1.39 17.15 -41.12
N SER A 27 -2.24 17.52 -40.16
CA SER A 27 -3.17 18.65 -40.24
C SER A 27 -2.96 19.63 -39.09
N TRP A 28 -3.08 20.94 -39.38
CA TRP A 28 -3.03 22.01 -38.38
C TRP A 28 -1.74 22.09 -37.54
N GLY A 29 -0.70 21.33 -37.86
CA GLY A 29 0.65 21.49 -37.32
C GLY A 29 0.90 20.67 -36.07
N TRP A 30 1.37 21.31 -35.00
CA TRP A 30 1.73 20.64 -33.75
C TRP A 30 0.64 20.86 -32.71
N GLN A 31 -0.46 20.11 -32.75
CA GLN A 31 -1.60 20.30 -31.85
C GLN A 31 -1.50 19.44 -30.59
N CYS A 32 -2.27 19.78 -29.56
CA CYS A 32 -2.36 18.99 -28.33
C CYS A 32 -2.87 17.56 -28.58
N PHE A 33 -3.79 17.42 -29.54
CA PHE A 33 -4.37 16.14 -29.94
C PHE A 33 -3.32 15.23 -30.61
N ASP A 34 -2.37 15.79 -31.36
CA ASP A 34 -1.30 15.03 -32.01
C ASP A 34 -0.40 14.35 -30.99
N GLU A 35 0.04 15.09 -29.98
CA GLU A 35 0.87 14.55 -28.91
C GLU A 35 0.16 13.41 -28.16
N ALA A 36 -1.11 13.61 -27.81
CA ALA A 36 -1.92 12.58 -27.17
C ALA A 36 -2.07 11.34 -28.08
N ASN A 37 -2.18 11.53 -29.39
CA ASN A 37 -2.26 10.44 -30.36
C ASN A 37 -0.93 9.71 -30.58
N MET A 38 0.22 10.38 -30.50
CA MET A 38 1.53 9.70 -30.49
C MET A 38 1.56 8.66 -29.35
N TYR A 39 1.15 9.09 -28.16
CA TYR A 39 1.10 8.22 -27.00
C TYR A 39 0.05 7.11 -27.10
N TRP A 40 -1.17 7.46 -27.52
CA TRP A 40 -2.26 6.50 -27.62
C TRP A 40 -2.01 5.43 -28.70
N TYR A 41 -1.43 5.84 -29.82
CA TYR A 41 -1.06 4.95 -30.91
C TYR A 41 0.04 3.98 -30.48
N GLU A 42 1.06 4.45 -29.76
CA GLU A 42 2.10 3.56 -29.23
C GLU A 42 1.50 2.50 -28.29
N LEU A 43 0.52 2.88 -27.47
CA LEU A 43 -0.17 1.96 -26.57
C LEU A 43 -1.09 0.97 -27.29
N PHE A 44 -1.89 1.40 -28.27
CA PHE A 44 -3.02 0.60 -28.76
C PHE A 44 -3.06 0.43 -30.29
N GLY A 45 -2.15 1.06 -31.03
CA GLY A 45 -2.05 0.97 -32.50
C GLY A 45 -3.15 1.72 -33.24
N HIS A 46 -3.86 2.64 -32.57
CA HIS A 46 -4.84 3.53 -33.18
C HIS A 46 -4.86 4.88 -32.45
N GLY A 47 -5.39 5.92 -33.09
CA GLY A 47 -5.59 7.24 -32.49
C GLY A 47 -6.89 7.34 -31.67
N LEU A 48 -6.96 8.39 -30.86
CA LEU A 48 -8.16 8.91 -30.21
C LEU A 48 -9.02 9.66 -31.25
N LYS A 49 -10.32 9.74 -30.99
CA LYS A 49 -11.34 10.41 -31.81
C LYS A 49 -11.90 11.65 -31.11
N GLY A 50 -12.37 12.62 -31.88
CA GLY A 50 -13.00 13.86 -31.41
C GLY A 50 -12.91 14.95 -32.47
N GLU A 51 -13.88 15.86 -32.49
CA GLU A 51 -13.75 17.11 -33.26
C GLU A 51 -12.85 18.09 -32.51
N GLY A 52 -12.93 18.08 -31.17
CA GLY A 52 -11.94 18.67 -30.27
C GLY A 52 -11.51 17.72 -29.16
N ALA A 53 -10.46 18.10 -28.43
CA ALA A 53 -9.95 17.36 -27.28
C ALA A 53 -11.02 17.08 -26.21
N ALA A 54 -11.96 18.01 -25.98
CA ALA A 54 -13.03 17.86 -25.00
C ALA A 54 -14.00 16.70 -25.31
N ASP A 55 -14.03 16.21 -26.56
CA ASP A 55 -14.91 15.12 -26.97
C ASP A 55 -14.36 13.73 -26.61
N ILE A 56 -13.03 13.64 -26.38
CA ILE A 56 -12.30 12.39 -26.17
C ILE A 56 -12.99 11.44 -25.17
N PRO A 57 -13.44 11.90 -23.98
CA PRO A 57 -14.06 11.02 -22.99
C PRO A 57 -15.35 10.33 -23.46
N ASN A 58 -16.06 10.94 -24.42
CA ASN A 58 -17.41 10.53 -24.80
C ASN A 58 -17.50 9.84 -26.17
N VAL A 59 -16.61 10.19 -27.11
CA VAL A 59 -16.65 9.67 -28.49
C VAL A 59 -15.78 8.43 -28.71
N ASN A 60 -14.94 8.10 -27.73
CA ASN A 60 -14.05 6.92 -27.77
C ASN A 60 -14.59 5.77 -26.92
N ASN A 61 -14.35 4.54 -27.38
CA ASN A 61 -14.70 3.34 -26.61
C ASN A 61 -13.47 2.81 -25.86
N PHE A 62 -13.33 3.22 -24.59
CA PHE A 62 -12.22 2.77 -23.75
C PHE A 62 -12.37 1.36 -23.17
N LYS A 63 -13.42 0.61 -23.56
CA LYS A 63 -13.70 -0.71 -22.99
C LYS A 63 -12.54 -1.67 -23.25
N GLY A 64 -11.84 -1.98 -22.16
CA GLY A 64 -10.69 -2.89 -22.17
C GLY A 64 -9.35 -2.19 -22.40
N GLU A 65 -9.33 -0.92 -22.84
CA GLU A 65 -8.11 -0.15 -23.11
C GLU A 65 -7.76 0.81 -22.00
N ALA A 66 -8.76 1.48 -21.42
CA ALA A 66 -8.54 2.45 -20.36
C ALA A 66 -9.70 2.48 -19.37
N THR A 67 -9.58 3.36 -18.38
CA THR A 67 -10.66 3.76 -17.48
C THR A 67 -10.74 5.28 -17.52
N VAL A 68 -11.91 5.82 -17.80
CA VAL A 68 -12.17 7.26 -17.78
C VAL A 68 -12.61 7.65 -16.37
N TYR A 69 -11.97 8.68 -15.82
CA TYR A 69 -12.31 9.28 -14.54
C TYR A 69 -12.71 10.72 -14.78
N GLN A 70 -13.79 11.16 -14.14
CA GLN A 70 -14.03 12.59 -13.97
C GLN A 70 -13.13 13.10 -12.86
N ASN A 71 -12.58 14.30 -13.03
CA ASN A 71 -11.85 14.98 -11.97
C ASN A 71 -12.80 15.25 -10.80
N THR A 72 -12.42 14.81 -9.62
CA THR A 72 -13.05 15.13 -8.33
C THR A 72 -11.96 15.47 -7.33
N VAL A 73 -12.31 16.06 -6.18
CA VAL A 73 -11.34 16.38 -5.11
C VAL A 73 -10.58 15.13 -4.62
N GLU A 74 -11.19 13.94 -4.75
CA GLU A 74 -10.58 12.66 -4.37
C GLU A 74 -9.82 11.97 -5.52
N PHE A 75 -10.01 12.41 -6.75
CA PHE A 75 -9.30 11.87 -7.89
C PHE A 75 -7.81 12.22 -7.77
N LYS A 76 -6.96 11.25 -8.14
CA LYS A 76 -5.50 11.41 -8.09
C LYS A 76 -4.94 10.99 -9.42
N ALA A 77 -4.48 11.96 -10.20
CA ALA A 77 -3.81 11.67 -11.46
C ALA A 77 -2.52 10.90 -11.22
N LYS A 78 -2.08 10.16 -12.23
CA LYS A 78 -0.84 9.41 -12.25
C LYS A 78 -0.08 9.72 -13.54
N ALA A 79 1.23 9.51 -13.50
CA ALA A 79 2.03 9.52 -14.71
C ALA A 79 1.42 8.59 -15.78
N GLY A 80 1.27 9.10 -17.00
CA GLY A 80 0.65 8.42 -18.13
C GLY A 80 -0.88 8.44 -18.16
N ASP A 81 -1.56 9.11 -17.24
CA ASP A 81 -2.96 9.48 -17.48
C ASP A 81 -3.03 10.51 -18.60
N VAL A 82 -3.96 10.35 -19.54
CA VAL A 82 -4.31 11.39 -20.52
C VAL A 82 -5.33 12.31 -19.86
N VAL A 83 -4.97 13.56 -19.65
CA VAL A 83 -5.85 14.57 -19.06
C VAL A 83 -6.58 15.32 -20.18
N VAL A 84 -7.88 15.55 -20.00
CA VAL A 84 -8.74 16.26 -20.93
C VAL A 84 -9.37 17.45 -20.22
N PHE A 85 -9.10 18.64 -20.75
CA PHE A 85 -9.67 19.91 -20.31
C PHE A 85 -10.99 20.17 -21.05
N ASN A 86 -11.92 20.82 -20.36
CA ASN A 86 -13.24 21.11 -20.90
C ASN A 86 -13.22 22.20 -21.99
N ARG A 87 -14.39 22.49 -22.57
CA ARG A 87 -14.56 23.45 -23.67
C ARG A 87 -14.29 24.92 -23.31
N ASN A 88 -14.02 25.27 -22.05
CA ASN A 88 -13.54 26.60 -21.69
C ASN A 88 -12.08 26.84 -22.13
N TYR A 89 -11.37 25.79 -22.57
CA TYR A 89 -10.00 25.83 -23.06
C TYR A 89 -9.97 25.64 -24.58
N GLY A 90 -8.84 26.01 -25.21
CA GLY A 90 -8.58 25.73 -26.62
C GLY A 90 -9.62 26.32 -27.58
N GLY A 91 -10.15 27.51 -27.27
CA GLY A 91 -11.12 28.20 -28.13
C GLY A 91 -12.45 27.46 -28.34
N GLY A 92 -12.84 26.59 -27.40
CA GLY A 92 -14.09 25.80 -27.49
C GLY A 92 -13.87 24.32 -27.83
N TYR A 93 -12.66 23.94 -28.26
CA TYR A 93 -12.30 22.56 -28.61
C TYR A 93 -11.77 21.76 -27.40
N GLY A 94 -11.47 22.43 -26.28
CA GLY A 94 -10.79 21.84 -25.13
C GLY A 94 -9.28 21.68 -25.35
N HIS A 95 -8.63 21.04 -24.40
CA HIS A 95 -7.19 20.73 -24.46
C HIS A 95 -6.95 19.30 -23.97
N VAL A 96 -5.88 18.65 -24.42
CA VAL A 96 -5.48 17.32 -23.96
C VAL A 96 -3.98 17.30 -23.73
N ALA A 97 -3.55 16.63 -22.66
CA ALA A 97 -2.15 16.52 -22.30
C ALA A 97 -1.87 15.16 -21.63
N ILE A 98 -0.59 14.86 -21.38
CA ILE A 98 -0.19 13.60 -20.74
C ILE A 98 0.45 13.89 -19.38
N VAL A 99 -0.16 13.40 -18.30
CA VAL A 99 0.33 13.65 -16.94
C VAL A 99 1.71 13.03 -16.75
N LEU A 100 2.67 13.81 -16.26
CA LEU A 100 4.01 13.38 -15.85
C LEU A 100 4.09 13.18 -14.34
N GLU A 101 3.47 14.07 -13.57
CA GLU A 101 3.43 14.03 -12.11
C GLU A 101 2.06 14.53 -11.61
N GLY A 102 1.24 13.64 -11.06
CA GLY A 102 -0.12 13.99 -10.62
C GLY A 102 -0.21 14.79 -9.31
N ASN A 103 0.91 15.07 -8.64
CA ASN A 103 0.92 15.76 -7.34
C ASN A 103 2.12 16.72 -7.26
N HIS A 104 2.18 17.65 -8.18
CA HIS A 104 3.34 18.53 -8.35
C HIS A 104 3.54 19.46 -7.15
N ASP A 105 2.46 19.96 -6.56
CA ASP A 105 2.46 20.84 -5.37
C ASP A 105 2.46 20.08 -4.04
N GLY A 106 2.47 18.74 -4.06
CA GLY A 106 2.36 17.92 -2.87
C GLY A 106 0.94 17.83 -2.26
N SER A 107 -0.02 18.63 -2.74
CA SER A 107 -1.38 18.77 -2.20
C SER A 107 -2.49 18.38 -3.17
N TYR A 108 -2.15 17.90 -4.38
CA TYR A 108 -3.07 17.56 -5.47
C TYR A 108 -3.92 18.75 -5.94
N ASN A 109 -3.43 19.98 -5.80
CA ASN A 109 -4.03 21.14 -6.49
C ASN A 109 -3.36 21.40 -7.82
N GLN A 110 -2.13 20.89 -8.01
CA GLN A 110 -1.40 21.01 -9.27
C GLN A 110 -0.83 19.68 -9.74
N PHE A 111 -0.79 19.52 -11.06
CA PHE A 111 -0.10 18.42 -11.72
C PHE A 111 0.82 18.95 -12.81
N LEU A 112 1.88 18.21 -13.08
CA LEU A 112 2.78 18.44 -14.20
C LEU A 112 2.34 17.53 -15.36
N SER A 113 2.18 18.08 -16.55
CA SER A 113 1.96 17.31 -17.78
C SER A 113 2.95 17.70 -18.87
N LEU A 114 3.00 16.84 -19.88
CA LEU A 114 3.60 17.13 -21.17
C LEU A 114 2.47 17.61 -22.10
N ASP A 115 2.69 18.78 -22.69
CA ASP A 115 1.72 19.50 -23.47
C ASP A 115 2.35 20.04 -24.75
N GLN A 116 1.56 20.01 -25.82
CA GLN A 116 1.83 20.69 -27.07
C GLN A 116 0.70 21.67 -27.37
N ASN A 117 1.02 22.82 -27.94
CA ASN A 117 0.06 23.89 -28.26
C ASN A 117 -0.75 24.42 -27.07
N TRP A 118 -0.15 24.53 -25.89
CA TRP A 118 -0.77 25.19 -24.75
C TRP A 118 -0.78 26.72 -24.92
N PHE A 119 0.29 27.29 -25.49
CA PHE A 119 0.44 28.75 -25.70
C PHE A 119 0.01 29.21 -27.09
N GLY A 120 -0.51 28.32 -27.95
CA GLY A 120 -1.06 28.67 -29.27
C GLY A 120 -0.03 28.65 -30.41
N GLY A 121 1.16 28.07 -30.21
CA GLY A 121 2.21 27.98 -31.24
C GLY A 121 2.14 26.77 -32.17
N GLY A 122 1.11 25.92 -32.02
CA GLY A 122 0.98 24.65 -32.73
C GLY A 122 0.85 24.81 -34.25
N LEU A 123 0.01 25.74 -34.71
CA LEU A 123 -0.22 25.97 -36.15
C LEU A 123 1.05 26.41 -36.87
N ALA A 124 1.86 27.24 -36.21
CA ALA A 124 3.12 27.75 -36.74
C ALA A 124 4.29 26.78 -36.54
N LYS A 125 4.07 25.62 -35.88
CA LYS A 125 5.12 24.64 -35.53
C LYS A 125 6.27 25.28 -34.72
N THR A 126 5.91 26.15 -33.77
CA THR A 126 6.88 26.84 -32.89
C THR A 126 6.82 26.37 -31.44
N GLU A 127 5.81 25.58 -31.09
CA GLU A 127 5.60 25.08 -29.73
C GLU A 127 5.72 23.56 -29.68
N VAL A 128 6.88 23.09 -29.22
CA VAL A 128 7.17 21.66 -29.03
C VAL A 128 6.48 21.12 -27.78
N ALA A 129 6.36 19.80 -27.68
CA ALA A 129 5.91 19.13 -26.46
C ALA A 129 6.80 19.52 -25.26
N GLN A 130 6.20 20.16 -24.26
CA GLN A 130 6.91 20.79 -23.15
C GLN A 130 6.17 20.57 -21.83
N ARG A 131 6.88 20.77 -20.73
CA ARG A 131 6.33 20.57 -19.39
C ARG A 131 5.50 21.77 -18.97
N ILE A 132 4.23 21.55 -18.64
CA ILE A 132 3.33 22.58 -18.14
C ILE A 132 2.77 22.15 -16.78
N ILE A 133 2.73 23.09 -15.84
CA ILE A 133 2.09 22.92 -14.55
C ILE A 133 0.66 23.43 -14.68
N HIS A 134 -0.30 22.57 -14.38
CA HIS A 134 -1.72 22.90 -14.41
C HIS A 134 -2.35 22.75 -13.04
N ASN A 135 -3.42 23.50 -12.83
CA ASN A 135 -4.31 23.28 -11.70
C ASN A 135 -5.30 22.15 -12.02
N TYR A 136 -5.81 21.50 -10.98
CA TYR A 136 -6.97 20.62 -11.12
C TYR A 136 -8.26 21.45 -11.20
N ASP A 137 -8.71 21.72 -12.42
CA ASP A 137 -9.95 22.46 -12.70
C ASP A 137 -11.17 21.54 -12.84
N PHE A 138 -12.37 22.12 -12.77
CA PHE A 138 -13.62 21.39 -12.90
C PHE A 138 -14.52 22.03 -13.99
N PRO A 139 -15.10 21.23 -14.91
CA PRO A 139 -14.88 19.80 -15.09
C PRO A 139 -13.58 19.47 -15.85
N MET A 140 -12.91 18.39 -15.49
CA MET A 140 -11.81 17.79 -16.24
C MET A 140 -11.98 16.27 -16.24
N TRP A 141 -11.32 15.57 -17.16
CA TRP A 141 -11.32 14.11 -17.20
C TRP A 141 -9.91 13.57 -17.30
N PHE A 142 -9.71 12.37 -16.77
CA PHE A 142 -8.45 11.66 -16.79
C PHE A 142 -8.67 10.24 -17.27
N ILE A 143 -7.95 9.86 -18.32
CA ILE A 143 -8.10 8.58 -18.99
C ILE A 143 -6.86 7.77 -18.67
N ARG A 144 -7.02 6.74 -17.84
CA ARG A 144 -5.92 5.89 -17.36
C ARG A 144 -5.80 4.64 -18.23
N PRO A 145 -4.72 4.50 -19.03
CA PRO A 145 -4.51 3.32 -19.85
C PRO A 145 -4.35 2.05 -19.01
N LYS A 146 -4.77 0.92 -19.57
CA LYS A 146 -4.56 -0.43 -19.03
C LYS A 146 -3.30 -1.00 -19.65
N TYR A 147 -2.18 -0.74 -19.00
CA TYR A 147 -0.86 -1.18 -19.45
C TYR A 147 -0.69 -2.69 -19.49
N LYS A 148 0.25 -3.11 -20.33
CA LYS A 148 0.79 -4.46 -20.34
C LYS A 148 1.43 -4.78 -18.99
N LYS A 149 1.37 -6.06 -18.58
CA LYS A 149 2.03 -6.52 -17.36
C LYS A 149 3.50 -6.82 -17.63
N GLU A 150 4.40 -6.36 -16.76
CA GLU A 150 5.84 -6.69 -16.83
C GLU A 150 6.02 -8.23 -16.84
N GLY A 151 6.75 -8.73 -17.85
CA GLY A 151 6.95 -10.17 -18.09
C GLY A 151 6.21 -10.76 -19.29
N GLN A 152 5.44 -9.96 -20.04
CA GLN A 152 5.01 -10.33 -21.38
C GLN A 152 5.95 -9.68 -22.40
N THR A 153 6.85 -10.44 -23.01
CA THR A 153 7.42 -10.08 -24.31
C THR A 153 6.50 -10.64 -25.39
N ARG A 154 6.12 -9.81 -26.36
CA ARG A 154 5.71 -10.30 -27.68
C ARG A 154 6.80 -9.85 -28.63
N SER A 155 7.58 -10.81 -29.10
CA SER A 155 8.37 -10.66 -30.31
C SER A 155 7.43 -10.47 -31.50
N VAL A 156 7.83 -9.58 -32.39
CA VAL A 156 7.26 -9.40 -33.72
C VAL A 156 7.48 -10.69 -34.52
N GLN A 157 6.41 -11.32 -35.01
CA GLN A 157 6.23 -11.93 -36.36
C GLN A 157 5.24 -13.12 -36.40
N SER A 158 4.38 -13.05 -37.42
CA SER A 158 3.73 -14.10 -38.23
C SER A 158 2.99 -15.29 -37.58
N VAL A 159 1.69 -15.35 -37.95
CA VAL A 159 0.94 -16.48 -38.53
C VAL A 159 1.13 -17.90 -37.94
N THR A 160 0.05 -18.35 -37.30
CA THR A 160 -0.38 -19.75 -37.00
C THR A 160 0.53 -20.67 -36.18
N LYS A 161 0.03 -21.05 -34.99
CA LYS A 161 -0.39 -22.45 -34.72
C LYS A 161 -1.14 -22.56 -33.39
N ASN A 162 -2.26 -23.28 -33.43
CA ASN A 162 -3.00 -23.75 -32.26
C ASN A 162 -2.08 -24.52 -31.30
N SER A 163 -2.04 -24.11 -30.03
CA SER A 163 -1.60 -24.99 -28.94
C SER A 163 -2.34 -24.65 -27.63
N LYS A 164 -2.58 -25.71 -26.85
CA LYS A 164 -3.63 -25.87 -25.86
C LYS A 164 -3.45 -24.98 -24.61
N LYS A 165 -4.61 -24.58 -24.05
CA LYS A 165 -4.81 -23.92 -22.75
C LYS A 165 -3.91 -24.48 -21.64
N THR A 166 -2.99 -23.67 -21.14
CA THR A 166 -2.39 -23.86 -19.79
C THR A 166 -3.18 -23.00 -18.79
N LYS A 167 -3.74 -23.66 -17.76
CA LYS A 167 -4.59 -23.06 -16.73
C LYS A 167 -3.84 -21.98 -15.92
N LYS A 168 -4.44 -20.79 -15.80
CA LYS A 168 -4.08 -19.75 -14.82
C LYS A 168 -4.07 -20.37 -13.41
N VAL A 169 -2.95 -20.25 -12.69
CA VAL A 169 -2.93 -20.45 -11.24
C VAL A 169 -3.59 -19.21 -10.62
N THR A 170 -4.86 -19.36 -10.24
CA THR A 170 -5.60 -18.38 -9.45
C THR A 170 -5.05 -18.39 -8.02
N ARG A 171 -4.51 -17.26 -7.54
CA ARG A 171 -4.39 -17.08 -6.08
C ARG A 171 -5.83 -17.17 -5.55
N LYS A 172 -6.06 -18.04 -4.57
CA LYS A 172 -7.35 -18.18 -3.89
C LYS A 172 -7.27 -17.46 -2.55
N ALA A 173 -8.36 -16.79 -2.16
CA ALA A 173 -8.45 -16.21 -0.83
C ALA A 173 -8.21 -17.30 0.20
N LYS A 174 -7.53 -16.96 1.30
CA LYS A 174 -7.26 -17.94 2.34
C LYS A 174 -8.60 -18.45 2.88
N LYS A 175 -8.74 -19.76 3.00
CA LYS A 175 -9.93 -20.33 3.64
C LYS A 175 -9.91 -19.92 5.11
N LEU A 176 -10.95 -19.21 5.55
CA LEU A 176 -11.13 -18.87 6.95
C LEU A 176 -11.84 -20.02 7.68
N ASN A 177 -11.38 -20.30 8.90
CA ASN A 177 -11.92 -21.27 9.83
C ASN A 177 -12.81 -20.53 10.82
N TYR A 178 -14.08 -20.90 10.88
CA TYR A 178 -15.08 -20.23 11.69
C TYR A 178 -15.40 -21.03 12.94
N PHE A 179 -15.24 -20.41 14.11
CA PHE A 179 -15.67 -20.96 15.39
C PHE A 179 -16.79 -20.10 15.95
N LYS A 180 -17.98 -20.68 16.12
CA LYS A 180 -19.18 -19.98 16.62
C LYS A 180 -19.49 -20.42 18.05
N ASP A 181 -18.53 -20.19 18.92
CA ASP A 181 -18.69 -20.47 20.35
C ASP A 181 -19.04 -19.17 21.05
N TYR A 182 -20.34 -18.96 21.27
CA TYR A 182 -20.82 -17.76 21.93
C TYR A 182 -20.43 -17.77 23.41
N VAL A 183 -20.10 -16.59 23.94
CA VAL A 183 -19.79 -16.43 25.36
C VAL A 183 -20.98 -16.84 26.22
N LYS A 184 -20.71 -17.55 27.32
CA LYS A 184 -21.74 -18.12 28.20
C LYS A 184 -21.96 -17.31 29.48
N GLY A 185 -21.00 -16.46 29.85
CA GLY A 185 -21.06 -15.69 31.10
C GLY A 185 -22.16 -14.63 31.14
N TYR A 186 -22.67 -14.21 29.98
CA TYR A 186 -23.81 -13.31 29.89
C TYR A 186 -24.45 -13.35 28.50
N ASN A 187 -25.79 -13.34 28.45
CA ASN A 187 -26.55 -13.30 27.21
C ASN A 187 -26.88 -11.84 26.85
N LEU A 188 -26.10 -11.23 25.95
CA LEU A 188 -26.32 -9.84 25.56
C LEU A 188 -27.68 -9.67 24.83
N PRO A 189 -28.36 -8.52 25.00
CA PRO A 189 -29.64 -8.26 24.34
C PRO A 189 -29.58 -8.39 22.82
N LYS A 190 -30.69 -8.88 22.23
CA LYS A 190 -30.87 -8.86 20.78
C LYS A 190 -31.16 -7.44 20.30
N ARG A 191 -30.51 -7.05 19.20
CA ARG A 191 -30.68 -5.78 18.48
C ARG A 191 -32.05 -5.68 17.82
N GLY A 192 -32.59 -6.81 17.35
CA GLY A 192 -33.88 -6.89 16.63
C GLY A 192 -33.80 -6.60 15.13
N TYR A 193 -32.60 -6.35 14.59
CA TYR A 193 -32.34 -6.12 13.16
C TYR A 193 -30.87 -6.47 12.84
N ASN A 194 -30.55 -6.59 11.56
CA ASN A 194 -29.16 -6.77 11.11
C ASN A 194 -28.30 -5.58 11.55
N PRO A 195 -27.00 -5.77 11.86
CA PRO A 195 -26.10 -4.65 12.11
C PRO A 195 -26.17 -3.60 10.99
N LYS A 196 -26.03 -2.32 11.35
CA LYS A 196 -26.06 -1.20 10.37
C LYS A 196 -24.69 -0.92 9.76
N PHE A 197 -23.63 -1.31 10.46
CA PHE A 197 -22.24 -1.08 10.09
C PHE A 197 -21.32 -2.05 10.83
N ILE A 198 -20.08 -2.17 10.36
CA ILE A 198 -18.99 -2.88 11.04
C ILE A 198 -18.04 -1.85 11.64
N VAL A 199 -17.59 -2.08 12.87
CA VAL A 199 -16.48 -1.35 13.49
C VAL A 199 -15.26 -2.27 13.48
N ILE A 200 -14.18 -1.85 12.82
CA ILE A 200 -12.91 -2.60 12.81
C ILE A 200 -12.01 -2.07 13.91
N HIS A 201 -11.61 -2.96 14.80
CA HIS A 201 -10.79 -2.68 15.99
C HIS A 201 -9.40 -3.30 15.86
N ASN A 202 -8.50 -2.85 16.72
CA ASN A 202 -7.25 -3.53 17.02
C ASN A 202 -7.32 -3.93 18.50
N ASP A 203 -7.01 -5.18 18.79
CA ASP A 203 -7.27 -5.77 20.12
C ASP A 203 -6.37 -5.22 21.24
N ALA A 204 -5.35 -4.45 20.88
CA ALA A 204 -4.27 -4.02 21.75
C ALA A 204 -3.54 -5.19 22.43
N GLY A 205 -3.58 -6.37 21.81
CA GLY A 205 -3.12 -7.63 22.40
C GLY A 205 -1.68 -7.99 22.04
N SER A 206 -1.09 -8.81 22.90
CA SER A 206 0.27 -9.33 22.73
C SER A 206 0.37 -10.31 21.55
N LYS A 207 1.58 -10.79 21.27
CA LYS A 207 1.82 -11.80 20.22
C LYS A 207 1.05 -13.10 20.48
N GLY A 208 0.74 -13.42 21.74
CA GLY A 208 -0.04 -14.59 22.14
C GLY A 208 -1.55 -14.40 22.06
N ALA A 209 -2.03 -13.17 21.88
CA ALA A 209 -3.46 -12.84 21.85
C ALA A 209 -4.08 -13.21 20.48
N THR A 210 -4.11 -14.49 20.14
CA THR A 210 -4.76 -14.98 18.91
C THR A 210 -6.27 -15.06 19.09
N ALA A 211 -7.03 -15.15 18.00
CA ALA A 211 -8.47 -15.40 18.04
C ALA A 211 -8.82 -16.68 18.83
N GLU A 212 -7.96 -17.70 18.77
CA GLU A 212 -8.11 -18.93 19.56
C GLU A 212 -7.80 -18.71 21.05
N ALA A 213 -6.78 -17.91 21.38
CA ALA A 213 -6.49 -17.54 22.77
C ALA A 213 -7.66 -16.76 23.39
N TYR A 214 -8.24 -15.80 22.65
CA TYR A 214 -9.45 -15.09 23.09
C TYR A 214 -10.63 -16.05 23.25
N ARG A 215 -10.87 -16.95 22.29
CA ARG A 215 -11.92 -17.97 22.40
C ARG A 215 -11.77 -18.80 23.67
N ASN A 216 -10.58 -19.33 23.92
CA ASN A 216 -10.30 -20.18 25.08
C ASN A 216 -10.48 -19.41 26.39
N GLY A 217 -10.08 -18.13 26.42
CA GLY A 217 -10.18 -17.28 27.61
C GLY A 217 -11.57 -16.70 27.88
N LEU A 218 -12.40 -16.50 26.86
CA LEU A 218 -13.63 -15.70 26.97
C LEU A 218 -14.93 -16.50 26.84
N VAL A 219 -14.94 -17.68 26.19
CA VAL A 219 -16.18 -18.46 26.00
C VAL A 219 -16.85 -18.79 27.34
N ASN A 220 -16.08 -19.15 28.36
CA ASN A 220 -16.58 -19.44 29.71
C ASN A 220 -16.26 -18.32 30.73
N ALA A 221 -15.84 -17.14 30.26
CA ALA A 221 -15.53 -16.04 31.17
C ALA A 221 -16.80 -15.54 31.87
N PRO A 222 -16.71 -15.12 33.15
CA PRO A 222 -17.84 -14.54 33.87
C PRO A 222 -18.22 -13.17 33.31
N LEU A 223 -19.44 -12.71 33.63
CA LEU A 223 -19.94 -11.37 33.27
C LEU A 223 -18.93 -10.26 33.59
N SER A 224 -18.30 -10.29 34.77
CA SER A 224 -17.32 -9.28 35.20
C SER A 224 -16.13 -9.11 34.26
N ARG A 225 -15.74 -10.17 33.54
CA ARG A 225 -14.74 -10.07 32.47
C ARG A 225 -15.37 -9.54 31.19
N LEU A 226 -16.56 -10.00 30.80
CA LEU A 226 -17.22 -9.55 29.58
C LEU A 226 -17.56 -8.05 29.61
N GLU A 227 -17.90 -7.49 30.78
CA GLU A 227 -18.20 -6.06 31.00
C GLU A 227 -17.03 -5.12 30.67
N ALA A 228 -15.79 -5.61 30.80
CA ALA A 228 -14.60 -4.86 30.39
C ALA A 228 -14.46 -4.77 28.85
N GLY A 229 -15.34 -5.42 28.09
CA GLY A 229 -15.47 -5.30 26.65
C GLY A 229 -15.52 -6.65 25.96
N ILE A 230 -16.46 -6.78 25.01
CA ILE A 230 -16.62 -7.95 24.16
C ILE A 230 -17.12 -7.52 22.77
N ALA A 231 -16.33 -7.85 21.76
CA ALA A 231 -16.68 -7.66 20.35
C ALA A 231 -17.38 -8.91 19.79
N HIS A 232 -17.89 -8.83 18.58
CA HIS A 232 -18.64 -9.93 17.98
C HIS A 232 -17.72 -10.98 17.34
N SER A 233 -16.63 -10.55 16.70
CA SER A 233 -15.62 -11.44 16.13
C SER A 233 -14.20 -11.05 16.50
N TYR A 234 -13.33 -12.05 16.65
CA TYR A 234 -11.89 -11.93 16.84
C TYR A 234 -11.16 -12.68 15.73
N VAL A 235 -10.17 -12.06 15.10
CA VAL A 235 -9.55 -12.57 13.87
C VAL A 235 -8.02 -12.56 13.94
N SER A 236 -7.42 -13.73 13.70
CA SER A 236 -5.97 -13.89 13.51
C SER A 236 -5.63 -15.07 12.60
N GLY A 237 -4.64 -14.92 11.73
CA GLY A 237 -4.14 -15.99 10.86
C GLY A 237 -5.15 -16.41 9.80
N SER A 238 -5.86 -17.51 10.06
CA SER A 238 -7.03 -17.94 9.27
C SER A 238 -8.25 -18.22 10.15
N THR A 239 -8.17 -17.87 11.43
CA THR A 239 -9.19 -18.17 12.42
C THR A 239 -10.06 -16.94 12.63
N VAL A 240 -11.38 -17.13 12.53
CA VAL A 240 -12.40 -16.19 12.95
C VAL A 240 -13.17 -16.86 14.08
N TRP A 241 -13.00 -16.33 15.30
CA TRP A 241 -13.88 -16.70 16.41
C TRP A 241 -15.02 -15.68 16.51
N GLN A 242 -16.25 -16.15 16.39
CA GLN A 242 -17.46 -15.37 16.59
C GLN A 242 -17.94 -15.56 18.04
N ALA A 243 -17.68 -14.55 18.87
CA ALA A 243 -17.96 -14.55 20.30
C ALA A 243 -19.41 -14.20 20.65
N LEU A 244 -20.10 -13.46 19.77
CA LEU A 244 -21.49 -13.04 19.94
C LEU A 244 -22.30 -13.39 18.69
N ASP A 245 -23.57 -13.73 18.87
CA ASP A 245 -24.47 -13.92 17.75
C ASP A 245 -24.66 -12.60 16.98
N GLU A 246 -24.83 -12.67 15.66
CA GLU A 246 -24.97 -11.47 14.81
C GLU A 246 -26.21 -10.62 15.21
N SER A 247 -27.22 -11.24 15.82
CA SER A 247 -28.42 -10.54 16.30
C SER A 247 -28.20 -9.81 17.63
N GLN A 248 -27.15 -10.10 18.38
CA GLN A 248 -26.88 -9.47 19.67
C GLN A 248 -26.17 -8.11 19.51
N ILE A 249 -26.30 -7.26 20.51
CA ILE A 249 -25.43 -6.08 20.67
C ILE A 249 -24.04 -6.52 21.17
N GLY A 250 -23.04 -5.63 21.11
CA GLY A 250 -21.74 -5.87 21.75
C GLY A 250 -21.28 -4.68 22.59
N TRP A 251 -20.32 -4.91 23.49
CA TRP A 251 -19.72 -3.86 24.32
C TRP A 251 -18.31 -3.55 23.81
N HIS A 252 -18.22 -2.79 22.72
CA HIS A 252 -16.97 -2.69 21.96
C HIS A 252 -16.62 -1.28 21.47
N THR A 253 -17.46 -0.27 21.73
CA THR A 253 -17.19 1.13 21.30
C THR A 253 -17.22 2.15 22.44
N ALA A 254 -17.49 1.72 23.68
CA ALA A 254 -17.81 2.59 24.81
C ALA A 254 -18.93 3.63 24.51
N ASN A 255 -19.78 3.35 23.51
CA ASN A 255 -20.84 4.24 23.05
C ASN A 255 -22.12 3.44 22.80
N GLN A 256 -23.25 3.90 23.32
CA GLN A 256 -24.52 3.15 23.23
C GLN A 256 -24.97 2.92 21.78
N TYR A 257 -24.81 3.91 20.90
CA TYR A 257 -25.19 3.79 19.50
C TYR A 257 -24.27 2.81 18.76
N GLY A 258 -22.95 2.93 18.96
CA GLY A 258 -21.95 2.04 18.38
C GLY A 258 -22.16 0.59 18.83
N ASN A 259 -22.32 0.38 20.14
CA ASN A 259 -22.55 -0.93 20.77
C ASN A 259 -23.84 -1.60 20.28
N LYS A 260 -24.93 -0.83 20.16
CA LYS A 260 -26.22 -1.35 19.72
C LYS A 260 -26.25 -1.63 18.23
N ASN A 261 -25.76 -0.73 17.38
CA ASN A 261 -25.98 -0.78 15.93
C ASN A 261 -24.83 -1.41 15.14
N GLY A 262 -23.63 -1.46 15.71
CA GLY A 262 -22.44 -1.97 15.06
C GLY A 262 -22.25 -3.47 15.27
N TYR A 263 -21.50 -4.08 14.36
CA TYR A 263 -20.82 -5.36 14.56
C TYR A 263 -19.33 -5.11 14.74
N GLY A 264 -18.77 -5.49 15.89
CA GLY A 264 -17.36 -5.29 16.21
C GLY A 264 -16.48 -6.46 15.75
N ILE A 265 -15.43 -6.16 14.97
CA ILE A 265 -14.39 -7.13 14.59
C ILE A 265 -13.04 -6.67 15.16
N GLU A 266 -12.41 -7.51 15.97
CA GLU A 266 -11.07 -7.31 16.52
C GLU A 266 -10.01 -7.94 15.60
N VAL A 267 -9.11 -7.12 15.07
CA VAL A 267 -7.87 -7.60 14.45
C VAL A 267 -6.88 -7.88 15.57
N CYS A 268 -6.60 -9.16 15.80
CA CYS A 268 -5.85 -9.57 16.98
C CYS A 268 -4.32 -9.42 16.82
N GLN A 269 -3.61 -9.48 17.97
CA GLN A 269 -2.16 -9.38 18.09
C GLN A 269 -1.59 -8.01 17.69
N SER A 270 -2.39 -6.94 17.77
CA SER A 270 -2.06 -5.63 17.19
C SER A 270 -0.86 -4.92 17.83
N ILE A 271 -0.51 -5.27 19.07
CA ILE A 271 0.71 -4.79 19.73
C ILE A 271 1.88 -5.73 19.45
N GLY A 272 1.69 -7.04 19.68
CA GLY A 272 2.83 -7.97 19.72
C GLY A 272 3.20 -8.70 18.42
N ALA A 273 2.34 -8.69 17.39
CA ALA A 273 2.71 -9.27 16.10
C ALA A 273 3.69 -8.38 15.31
N ASP A 274 4.54 -9.02 14.50
CA ASP A 274 5.28 -8.31 13.45
C ASP A 274 4.32 -7.78 12.37
N ASP A 275 4.77 -6.81 11.57
CA ASP A 275 3.93 -6.15 10.59
C ASP A 275 3.38 -7.11 9.54
N LYS A 276 4.18 -8.09 9.10
CA LYS A 276 3.72 -9.09 8.12
C LYS A 276 2.56 -9.92 8.65
N THR A 277 2.66 -10.38 9.89
CA THR A 277 1.66 -11.19 10.58
C THR A 277 0.40 -10.37 10.86
N PHE A 278 0.57 -9.15 11.37
CA PHE A 278 -0.54 -8.24 11.62
C PHE A 278 -1.30 -7.92 10.33
N LEU A 279 -0.60 -7.61 9.24
CA LEU A 279 -1.23 -7.37 7.94
C LEU A 279 -1.99 -8.59 7.43
N GLN A 280 -1.53 -9.82 7.71
CA GLN A 280 -2.29 -11.04 7.39
C GLN A 280 -3.56 -11.17 8.24
N ASN A 281 -3.49 -10.85 9.54
CA ASN A 281 -4.68 -10.83 10.41
C ASN A 281 -5.69 -9.80 9.92
N GLU A 282 -5.20 -8.62 9.52
CA GLU A 282 -6.02 -7.53 9.01
C GLU A 282 -6.72 -7.93 7.70
N GLN A 283 -6.01 -8.61 6.80
CA GLN A 283 -6.59 -9.15 5.56
C GLN A 283 -7.68 -10.19 5.83
N ALA A 284 -7.48 -11.09 6.80
CA ALA A 284 -8.51 -12.04 7.21
C ALA A 284 -9.74 -11.32 7.79
N ALA A 285 -9.54 -10.24 8.57
CA ALA A 285 -10.63 -9.43 9.10
C ALA A 285 -11.40 -8.70 7.99
N PHE A 286 -10.72 -8.18 6.96
CA PHE A 286 -11.38 -7.59 5.79
C PHE A 286 -12.17 -8.61 4.97
N GLN A 287 -11.62 -9.82 4.79
CA GLN A 287 -12.33 -10.91 4.14
C GLN A 287 -13.61 -11.28 4.91
N GLU A 288 -13.55 -11.28 6.25
CA GLU A 288 -14.72 -11.53 7.08
C GLU A 288 -15.73 -10.38 7.03
N ALA A 289 -15.27 -9.13 7.12
CA ALA A 289 -16.12 -7.96 6.98
C ALA A 289 -16.85 -7.93 5.63
N ALA A 290 -16.16 -8.31 4.54
CA ALA A 290 -16.75 -8.43 3.21
C ALA A 290 -17.85 -9.50 3.15
N ARG A 291 -17.64 -10.65 3.80
CA ARG A 291 -18.65 -11.71 3.90
C ARG A 291 -19.89 -11.22 4.65
N LEU A 292 -19.69 -10.55 5.78
CA LEU A 292 -20.77 -10.06 6.65
C LEU A 292 -21.57 -8.92 6.00
N LEU A 293 -20.91 -7.90 5.42
CA LEU A 293 -21.59 -6.81 4.72
C LEU A 293 -22.43 -7.33 3.55
N LYS A 294 -21.90 -8.28 2.75
CA LYS A 294 -22.68 -8.96 1.70
C LYS A 294 -23.90 -9.67 2.28
N LYS A 295 -23.73 -10.43 3.36
CA LYS A 295 -24.81 -11.17 4.02
C LYS A 295 -25.93 -10.24 4.47
N TRP A 296 -25.60 -9.04 4.97
CA TRP A 296 -26.57 -8.07 5.45
C TRP A 296 -27.08 -7.10 4.37
N GLY A 297 -26.65 -7.25 3.11
CA GLY A 297 -27.05 -6.35 2.03
C GLY A 297 -26.49 -4.92 2.17
N LEU A 298 -25.39 -4.74 2.90
CA LEU A 298 -24.77 -3.44 3.13
C LEU A 298 -23.64 -3.18 2.13
N PRO A 299 -23.53 -1.97 1.57
CA PRO A 299 -22.35 -1.56 0.83
C PRO A 299 -21.17 -1.41 1.80
N ALA A 300 -19.93 -1.54 1.31
CA ALA A 300 -18.76 -1.06 2.03
C ALA A 300 -18.51 0.41 1.67
N ASN A 301 -18.71 1.34 2.61
CA ASN A 301 -18.50 2.78 2.47
C ASN A 301 -18.21 3.42 3.85
N ARG A 302 -18.01 4.75 3.89
CA ARG A 302 -17.65 5.47 5.12
C ARG A 302 -18.75 5.47 6.21
N ASN A 303 -19.97 5.02 5.91
CA ASN A 303 -21.08 4.91 6.87
C ASN A 303 -21.30 3.48 7.39
N THR A 304 -20.62 2.50 6.78
CA THR A 304 -20.82 1.05 7.01
C THR A 304 -19.54 0.36 7.46
N VAL A 305 -18.39 1.02 7.30
CA VAL A 305 -17.09 0.62 7.84
C VAL A 305 -16.61 1.77 8.72
N MET A 306 -16.55 1.53 10.03
CA MET A 306 -16.35 2.55 11.06
C MET A 306 -15.12 2.24 11.92
N LEU A 307 -14.59 3.26 12.61
CA LEU A 307 -13.48 3.13 13.57
C LEU A 307 -13.99 3.33 15.01
N HIS A 308 -13.34 2.73 16.00
CA HIS A 308 -13.68 2.94 17.41
C HIS A 308 -13.53 4.43 17.80
N CYS A 309 -12.45 5.08 17.36
CA CYS A 309 -12.19 6.49 17.64
C CYS A 309 -13.24 7.48 17.07
N GLU A 310 -14.21 7.01 16.27
CA GLU A 310 -15.38 7.82 15.86
C GLU A 310 -16.49 7.86 16.92
N TYR A 311 -16.44 6.98 17.91
CA TYR A 311 -17.48 6.83 18.94
C TYR A 311 -17.00 7.20 20.35
N TYR A 312 -15.68 7.12 20.59
CA TYR A 312 -15.06 7.38 21.89
C TYR A 312 -13.64 7.92 21.70
N ALA A 313 -13.16 8.73 22.64
CA ALA A 313 -11.81 9.28 22.63
C ALA A 313 -10.79 8.16 22.97
N THR A 314 -10.36 7.41 21.95
CA THR A 314 -9.41 6.30 22.07
C THR A 314 -8.39 6.30 20.94
N SER A 315 -7.27 5.60 21.15
CA SER A 315 -6.25 5.35 20.13
C SER A 315 -6.61 4.20 19.18
N CYS A 316 -7.71 3.47 19.42
CA CYS A 316 -8.14 2.35 18.58
C CYS A 316 -8.77 2.82 17.25
N PRO A 317 -8.40 2.22 16.09
CA PRO A 317 -7.46 1.09 15.89
C PRO A 317 -6.01 1.54 15.65
N HIS A 318 -5.17 1.39 16.66
CA HIS A 318 -3.85 2.02 16.73
C HIS A 318 -2.83 1.52 15.68
N ARG A 319 -2.71 0.20 15.52
CA ARG A 319 -1.71 -0.42 14.62
C ARG A 319 -2.08 -0.15 13.17
N SER A 320 -3.34 -0.36 12.81
CA SER A 320 -3.86 -0.03 11.49
C SER A 320 -3.70 1.47 11.18
N ALA A 321 -3.99 2.36 12.14
CA ALA A 321 -3.79 3.79 11.96
C ALA A 321 -2.33 4.14 11.65
N LYS A 322 -1.38 3.59 12.43
CA LYS A 322 0.05 3.76 12.21
C LYS A 322 0.44 3.30 10.82
N LEU A 323 0.15 2.04 10.48
CA LEU A 323 0.62 1.41 9.25
C LEU A 323 0.05 2.04 7.97
N HIS A 324 -1.20 2.50 8.00
CA HIS A 324 -1.91 2.93 6.79
C HIS A 324 -2.03 4.44 6.66
N THR A 325 -1.87 5.19 7.75
CA THR A 325 -1.95 6.66 7.72
C THR A 325 -0.61 7.34 8.00
N GLY A 326 0.26 6.67 8.77
CA GLY A 326 1.55 7.19 9.23
C GLY A 326 1.48 7.86 10.60
N PHE A 327 0.27 7.93 11.16
CA PHE A 327 -0.01 8.53 12.45
C PHE A 327 -0.16 7.43 13.49
N ASP A 328 0.67 7.47 14.53
CA ASP A 328 0.63 6.56 15.66
C ASP A 328 -0.16 7.18 16.82
N PRO A 329 -1.45 6.82 17.00
CA PRO A 329 -2.28 7.45 18.01
C PRO A 329 -1.94 7.04 19.45
N VAL A 330 -1.02 6.09 19.66
CA VAL A 330 -0.55 5.74 21.01
C VAL A 330 0.38 6.82 21.55
N ILE A 331 1.24 7.38 20.68
CA ILE A 331 2.28 8.34 21.08
C ILE A 331 1.99 9.76 20.59
N GLN A 332 1.15 9.93 19.55
CA GLN A 332 0.85 11.23 18.94
C GLN A 332 -0.53 11.78 19.32
N GLY A 333 -1.27 11.11 20.20
CA GLY A 333 -2.60 11.52 20.65
C GLY A 333 -3.74 11.01 19.76
N LEU A 334 -4.95 11.58 19.90
CA LEU A 334 -6.13 11.10 19.18
C LEU A 334 -5.97 11.22 17.66
N LEU A 335 -6.39 10.18 16.93
CA LEU A 335 -6.28 10.12 15.48
C LEU A 335 -7.08 11.27 14.82
N PRO A 336 -6.43 12.21 14.11
CA PRO A 336 -7.11 13.35 13.49
C PRO A 336 -8.11 12.94 12.40
N LYS A 337 -9.08 13.79 12.09
CA LYS A 337 -10.21 13.41 11.21
C LYS A 337 -9.77 13.06 9.78
N ASP A 338 -8.78 13.75 9.23
CA ASP A 338 -8.19 13.43 7.92
C ASP A 338 -7.54 12.03 7.92
N LYS A 339 -6.87 11.65 9.01
CA LYS A 339 -6.27 10.32 9.18
C LYS A 339 -7.32 9.25 9.40
N GLN A 340 -8.39 9.54 10.15
CA GLN A 340 -9.54 8.64 10.26
C GLN A 340 -10.15 8.34 8.88
N LEU A 341 -10.38 9.38 8.06
CA LEU A 341 -10.91 9.22 6.69
C LEU A 341 -9.96 8.37 5.83
N LYS A 342 -8.66 8.68 5.85
CA LYS A 342 -7.63 7.92 5.12
C LYS A 342 -7.61 6.44 5.52
N LEU A 343 -7.73 6.14 6.82
CA LEU A 343 -7.76 4.77 7.32
C LEU A 343 -9.03 4.03 6.89
N LYS A 344 -10.20 4.68 7.01
CA LYS A 344 -11.48 4.11 6.57
C LYS A 344 -11.46 3.80 5.08
N ASP A 345 -10.93 4.69 4.26
CA ASP A 345 -10.85 4.49 2.82
C ASP A 345 -9.96 3.28 2.46
N TYR A 346 -8.86 3.09 3.19
CA TYR A 346 -8.04 1.89 3.05
C TYR A 346 -8.85 0.63 3.41
N PHE A 347 -9.52 0.58 4.57
CA PHE A 347 -10.35 -0.58 4.96
C PHE A 347 -11.44 -0.87 3.93
N ILE A 348 -12.18 0.15 3.50
CA ILE A 348 -13.25 0.05 2.50
C ILE A 348 -12.70 -0.55 1.19
N LYS A 349 -11.54 -0.09 0.72
CA LYS A 349 -10.90 -0.60 -0.49
C LYS A 349 -10.57 -2.09 -0.38
N GLN A 350 -10.00 -2.52 0.75
CA GLN A 350 -9.64 -3.92 0.98
C GLN A 350 -10.90 -4.79 1.04
N ILE A 351 -11.90 -4.37 1.80
CA ILE A 351 -13.19 -5.05 1.96
C ILE A 351 -13.90 -5.18 0.60
N ARG A 352 -14.02 -4.10 -0.17
CA ARG A 352 -14.63 -4.12 -1.51
C ARG A 352 -13.94 -5.10 -2.46
N SER A 353 -12.62 -5.25 -2.37
CA SER A 353 -11.89 -6.21 -3.20
C SER A 353 -12.33 -7.65 -2.91
N TYR A 354 -12.41 -8.03 -1.63
CA TYR A 354 -12.98 -9.34 -1.25
C TYR A 354 -14.46 -9.47 -1.62
N MET A 355 -15.24 -8.39 -1.55
CA MET A 355 -16.63 -8.39 -2.04
C MET A 355 -16.71 -8.63 -3.56
N ASN A 356 -15.70 -8.24 -4.33
CA ASN A 356 -15.68 -8.50 -5.78
C ASN A 356 -15.10 -9.88 -6.14
N GLY A 357 -14.66 -10.66 -5.16
CA GLY A 357 -13.98 -11.94 -5.37
C GLY A 357 -12.49 -11.81 -5.68
N ASP A 358 -11.93 -10.60 -5.54
CA ASP A 358 -10.51 -10.33 -5.68
C ASP A 358 -9.76 -10.57 -4.36
N ILE A 359 -8.45 -10.73 -4.44
CA ILE A 359 -7.55 -10.79 -3.29
C ILE A 359 -6.74 -9.50 -3.27
N PRO A 360 -7.03 -8.57 -2.37
CA PRO A 360 -6.31 -7.32 -2.32
C PRO A 360 -4.91 -7.51 -1.73
N VAL A 361 -4.06 -6.52 -1.99
CA VAL A 361 -2.72 -6.43 -1.41
C VAL A 361 -2.77 -5.33 -0.34
N ALA A 362 -2.29 -5.66 0.86
CA ALA A 362 -2.15 -4.68 1.93
C ALA A 362 -1.19 -3.58 1.50
N THR A 363 -1.50 -2.31 1.81
CA THR A 363 -0.68 -1.15 1.45
C THR A 363 -0.47 -0.29 2.67
N VAL A 364 0.75 0.21 2.83
CA VAL A 364 1.27 0.82 4.05
C VAL A 364 2.03 2.08 3.66
N VAL A 365 1.96 3.13 4.46
CA VAL A 365 2.57 4.45 4.12
C VAL A 365 4.07 4.45 4.31
N LYS A 366 4.83 4.88 3.28
CA LYS A 366 6.29 5.06 3.30
C LYS A 366 6.77 5.74 4.60
N GLY A 367 7.75 5.14 5.26
CA GLY A 367 8.34 5.62 6.54
C GLY A 367 7.81 4.91 7.79
N THR A 368 6.81 4.02 7.68
CA THR A 368 6.43 3.11 8.79
C THR A 368 7.20 1.80 8.67
N SER A 369 7.46 1.09 9.77
CA SER A 369 8.20 -0.20 9.75
C SER A 369 7.58 -1.20 8.75
N ALA A 370 6.25 -1.17 8.59
CA ALA A 370 5.55 -2.02 7.62
C ALA A 370 5.69 -1.54 6.17
N SER A 371 5.95 -0.24 5.96
CA SER A 371 6.01 0.41 4.64
C SER A 371 7.10 -0.05 3.70
N SER A 372 7.94 -0.95 4.18
CA SER A 372 8.73 -1.86 3.37
C SER A 372 7.83 -2.89 2.65
N ASN A 373 6.84 -2.39 1.89
CA ASN A 373 6.28 -3.10 0.74
C ASN A 373 7.11 -2.85 -0.53
N THR A 374 8.28 -2.23 -0.39
CA THR A 374 9.40 -2.68 -1.18
C THR A 374 9.50 -4.20 -0.93
N LYS A 375 9.32 -5.00 -1.99
CA LYS A 375 10.25 -6.13 -2.22
C LYS A 375 11.53 -5.73 -1.52
N SER A 376 11.97 -6.50 -0.49
CA SER A 376 13.23 -6.23 0.23
C SER A 376 14.11 -5.48 -0.74
N THR A 377 14.40 -4.20 -0.46
CA THR A 377 15.46 -3.55 -1.22
C THR A 377 16.56 -4.60 -1.20
N VAL A 378 16.93 -5.07 -2.39
CA VAL A 378 18.11 -5.90 -2.48
C VAL A 378 19.19 -4.92 -2.06
N ALA A 379 19.40 -4.87 -0.75
CA ALA A 379 20.60 -4.43 -0.14
C ALA A 379 21.69 -5.09 -0.97
N GLY A 380 22.56 -4.24 -1.54
CA GLY A 380 23.20 -4.50 -2.82
C GLY A 380 23.65 -5.96 -2.91
N ALA A 381 23.17 -6.69 -3.93
CA ALA A 381 23.20 -8.15 -4.01
C ALA A 381 24.31 -8.78 -3.16
N TRP A 382 23.94 -9.52 -2.10
CA TRP A 382 24.87 -10.17 -1.19
C TRP A 382 26.03 -10.81 -1.96
N ARG A 383 27.24 -10.35 -1.69
CA ARG A 383 28.48 -10.89 -2.23
C ARG A 383 29.12 -11.79 -1.18
N LYS A 384 29.90 -12.78 -1.61
CA LYS A 384 30.70 -13.62 -0.70
C LYS A 384 32.17 -13.36 -0.98
N ASN A 385 32.94 -13.04 0.04
CA ASN A 385 34.40 -12.90 -0.11
C ASN A 385 35.12 -14.24 0.08
N SER A 386 36.44 -14.25 -0.10
CA SER A 386 37.30 -15.44 0.05
C SER A 386 37.31 -16.03 1.47
N TYR A 387 36.96 -15.24 2.49
CA TYR A 387 36.83 -15.68 3.88
C TYR A 387 35.44 -16.27 4.20
N GLY A 388 34.59 -16.37 3.19
CA GLY A 388 33.24 -16.90 3.31
C GLY A 388 32.22 -15.95 3.94
N THR A 389 32.62 -14.71 4.24
CA THR A 389 31.75 -13.65 4.75
C THR A 389 30.79 -13.23 3.64
N TRP A 390 29.49 -13.23 3.94
CA TRP A 390 28.51 -12.56 3.09
C TRP A 390 28.48 -11.08 3.43
N TYR A 391 28.52 -10.20 2.44
CA TYR A 391 28.49 -8.76 2.67
C TYR A 391 27.64 -8.04 1.61
N MET A 392 27.10 -6.90 2.01
CA MET A 392 26.32 -6.02 1.14
C MET A 392 26.54 -4.57 1.57
N SER A 393 26.48 -3.64 0.62
CA SER A 393 26.53 -2.22 0.96
C SER A 393 25.17 -1.75 1.45
N GLU A 394 25.18 -1.08 2.60
CA GLU A 394 24.03 -0.46 3.25
C GLU A 394 24.54 0.72 4.07
N LYS A 395 23.93 1.89 3.90
CA LYS A 395 24.27 3.10 4.65
C LYS A 395 23.14 3.47 5.57
N ALA A 396 23.38 3.42 6.88
CA ALA A 396 22.44 3.88 7.90
C ALA A 396 23.20 4.18 9.20
N ARG A 397 22.47 4.61 10.24
CA ARG A 397 23.03 4.81 11.58
C ARG A 397 22.59 3.71 12.52
N PHE A 398 23.53 3.08 13.22
CA PHE A 398 23.24 2.20 14.34
C PHE A 398 23.39 2.97 15.65
N THR A 399 22.47 2.78 16.58
CA THR A 399 22.55 3.26 17.96
C THR A 399 22.46 2.07 18.90
N ASN A 400 23.47 1.92 19.76
CA ASN A 400 23.55 0.81 20.68
C ASN A 400 22.47 0.89 21.77
N GLY A 401 21.94 -0.26 22.15
CA GLY A 401 20.96 -0.40 23.21
C GLY A 401 21.55 -0.22 24.60
N SER A 402 21.15 -1.09 25.52
CA SER A 402 21.42 -0.93 26.96
C SER A 402 22.70 -1.61 27.45
N GLN A 403 23.40 -2.38 26.62
CA GLN A 403 24.61 -3.13 27.02
C GLN A 403 25.80 -2.76 26.12
N PRO A 404 27.03 -2.69 26.67
CA PRO A 404 28.22 -2.51 25.86
C PRO A 404 28.39 -3.66 24.84
N ILE A 405 28.80 -3.33 23.62
CA ILE A 405 29.07 -4.31 22.57
C ILE A 405 30.56 -4.32 22.24
N MET A 406 31.18 -5.49 22.29
CA MET A 406 32.60 -5.64 21.96
C MET A 406 32.84 -5.47 20.46
N VAL A 407 33.53 -4.38 20.09
CA VAL A 407 33.92 -4.06 18.71
C VAL A 407 35.20 -4.81 18.33
N ARG A 408 35.30 -5.20 17.07
CA ARG A 408 36.46 -5.87 16.50
C ARG A 408 37.16 -4.98 15.47
N THR A 409 38.47 -5.16 15.35
CA THR A 409 39.25 -4.69 14.20
C THR A 409 39.54 -5.85 13.24
N VAL A 410 40.11 -5.56 12.07
CA VAL A 410 40.52 -6.54 11.04
C VAL A 410 39.37 -7.22 10.29
N GLY A 411 38.33 -7.72 10.96
CA GLY A 411 37.22 -8.39 10.28
C GLY A 411 36.04 -8.79 11.18
N PRO A 412 34.94 -9.30 10.58
CA PRO A 412 33.69 -9.64 11.26
C PRO A 412 33.72 -11.05 11.89
N PHE A 413 34.71 -11.33 12.73
CA PHE A 413 34.79 -12.57 13.50
C PHE A 413 34.95 -12.24 14.98
N ARG A 414 34.29 -12.98 15.88
CA ARG A 414 34.51 -12.81 17.33
C ARG A 414 35.92 -13.22 17.76
N SER A 415 36.66 -13.94 16.92
CA SER A 415 38.08 -14.25 17.12
C SER A 415 39.04 -13.13 16.70
N CYS A 416 38.57 -12.10 15.98
CA CYS A 416 39.39 -10.95 15.64
C CYS A 416 39.76 -10.12 16.89
N PRO A 417 40.83 -9.31 16.82
CA PRO A 417 41.26 -8.51 17.97
C PRO A 417 40.14 -7.61 18.51
N HIS A 418 40.06 -7.51 19.84
CA HIS A 418 39.20 -6.54 20.50
C HIS A 418 39.70 -5.13 20.22
N ALA A 419 38.80 -4.26 19.78
CA ALA A 419 39.08 -2.86 19.54
C ALA A 419 38.79 -2.03 20.80
N TYR A 420 37.51 -2.00 21.18
CA TYR A 420 36.98 -1.31 22.34
C TYR A 420 35.54 -1.78 22.58
N ASP A 421 34.96 -1.37 23.71
CA ASP A 421 33.56 -1.63 24.01
C ASP A 421 32.70 -0.44 23.59
N PHE A 422 31.80 -0.69 22.64
CA PHE A 422 30.83 0.27 22.14
C PHE A 422 29.77 0.52 23.21
N GLN A 423 29.77 1.70 23.81
CA GLN A 423 28.98 1.97 25.01
C GLN A 423 27.47 2.08 24.71
N PRO A 424 26.59 1.81 25.70
CA PRO A 424 25.15 2.03 25.59
C PRO A 424 24.82 3.45 25.10
N GLY A 425 23.87 3.57 24.17
CA GLY A 425 23.48 4.85 23.56
C GLY A 425 24.51 5.45 22.57
N GLY A 426 25.71 4.87 22.46
CA GLY A 426 26.68 5.24 21.41
C GLY A 426 26.12 4.96 20.02
N TYR A 427 26.60 5.68 19.00
CA TYR A 427 26.14 5.50 17.63
C TYR A 427 27.28 5.50 16.62
N CYS A 428 27.08 4.82 15.49
CA CYS A 428 27.99 4.82 14.35
C CYS A 428 27.22 4.83 13.03
N ASP A 429 27.75 5.58 12.06
CA ASP A 429 27.29 5.52 10.67
C ASP A 429 28.08 4.42 9.97
N TYR A 430 27.38 3.42 9.44
CA TYR A 430 28.01 2.26 8.79
C TYR A 430 27.76 2.26 7.28
N THR A 431 28.58 1.52 6.54
CA THR A 431 28.57 1.49 5.07
C THR A 431 28.34 0.10 4.48
N SER A 432 28.48 -0.94 5.31
CA SER A 432 28.24 -2.33 4.92
C SER A 432 27.63 -3.13 6.07
N VAL A 433 26.81 -4.13 5.69
CA VAL A 433 26.31 -5.19 6.58
C VAL A 433 26.94 -6.51 6.17
N LEU A 434 27.36 -7.30 7.16
CA LEU A 434 28.08 -8.56 6.95
C LEU A 434 27.43 -9.70 7.74
N LEU A 435 27.43 -10.92 7.19
CA LEU A 435 27.05 -12.15 7.89
C LEU A 435 28.28 -13.04 8.01
N GLN A 436 28.70 -13.26 9.25
CA GLN A 436 29.84 -14.10 9.57
C GLN A 436 29.76 -14.54 11.03
N ASP A 437 30.30 -15.72 11.34
CA ASP A 437 30.46 -16.20 12.72
C ASP A 437 29.16 -16.15 13.55
N ASN A 438 28.04 -16.59 12.94
CA ASN A 438 26.68 -16.60 13.52
C ASN A 438 26.18 -15.22 14.01
N HIS A 439 26.71 -14.14 13.45
CA HIS A 439 26.28 -12.78 13.77
C HIS A 439 26.04 -11.95 12.50
N VAL A 440 25.21 -10.94 12.65
CA VAL A 440 25.13 -9.81 11.72
C VAL A 440 26.07 -8.74 12.24
N TRP A 441 26.97 -8.28 11.39
CA TRP A 441 27.98 -7.27 11.69
C TRP A 441 27.72 -6.00 10.87
N LEU A 442 28.11 -4.86 11.43
CA LEU A 442 28.21 -3.60 10.72
C LEU A 442 29.67 -3.22 10.56
N GLU A 443 30.03 -2.70 9.40
CA GLU A 443 31.33 -2.12 9.11
C GLU A 443 31.21 -0.60 9.08
N TYR A 444 31.98 0.08 9.92
CA TYR A 444 32.02 1.54 9.99
C TYR A 444 33.46 2.02 10.12
N GLU A 445 33.71 3.23 9.64
CA GLU A 445 35.01 3.88 9.73
C GLU A 445 34.97 5.00 10.76
N TRP A 446 35.97 5.04 11.63
CA TRP A 446 36.15 6.13 12.58
C TRP A 446 37.64 6.43 12.73
N GLN A 447 38.01 7.71 12.61
CA GLN A 447 39.41 8.16 12.65
C GLN A 447 40.34 7.36 11.71
N ASN A 448 39.91 7.16 10.46
CA ASN A 448 40.62 6.38 9.43
C ASN A 448 40.89 4.91 9.81
N THR A 449 40.18 4.37 10.81
CA THR A 449 40.25 2.96 11.20
C THR A 449 38.91 2.28 10.93
N LEU A 450 38.96 1.10 10.31
CA LEU A 450 37.80 0.29 10.00
C LEU A 450 37.45 -0.65 11.16
N TYR A 451 36.21 -0.60 11.62
CA TYR A 451 35.70 -1.35 12.76
C TYR A 451 34.51 -2.22 12.38
N TYR A 452 34.36 -3.33 13.12
CA TYR A 452 33.29 -4.30 12.93
C TYR A 452 32.55 -4.53 14.25
N ILE A 453 31.25 -4.26 14.27
CA ILE A 453 30.40 -4.41 15.45
C ILE A 453 29.31 -5.47 15.22
N PRO A 454 29.19 -6.50 16.07
CA PRO A 454 28.10 -7.47 15.98
C PRO A 454 26.85 -6.86 16.62
N ILE A 455 25.73 -6.90 15.91
CA ILE A 455 24.49 -6.21 16.34
C ILE A 455 23.32 -7.15 16.63
N ARG A 456 23.43 -8.42 16.23
CA ARG A 456 22.47 -9.49 16.51
C ARG A 456 23.01 -10.84 16.04
N THR A 457 22.34 -11.91 16.43
CA THR A 457 22.66 -13.26 15.96
C THR A 457 22.14 -13.50 14.53
N TRP A 458 22.81 -14.41 13.83
CA TRP A 458 22.47 -14.93 12.50
C TRP A 458 22.53 -16.46 12.55
N ASN A 459 21.55 -17.12 11.93
CA ASN A 459 21.40 -18.58 11.97
C ASN A 459 22.34 -19.38 11.05
N GLY A 460 23.33 -18.74 10.41
CA GLY A 460 24.27 -19.40 9.50
C GLY A 460 23.70 -19.74 8.11
N VAL A 461 22.41 -19.48 7.85
CA VAL A 461 21.79 -19.74 6.55
C VAL A 461 22.20 -18.66 5.54
N ALA A 462 22.61 -19.08 4.34
CA ALA A 462 23.01 -18.17 3.29
C ALA A 462 21.86 -17.21 2.89
N PRO A 463 22.17 -15.94 2.59
CA PRO A 463 21.16 -15.01 2.11
C PRO A 463 20.59 -15.40 0.74
N PRO A 464 19.35 -14.97 0.40
CA PRO A 464 18.47 -14.06 1.13
C PRO A 464 17.52 -14.76 2.14
N ASN A 465 17.73 -16.03 2.45
CA ASN A 465 16.85 -16.83 3.31
C ASN A 465 17.31 -16.88 4.78
N GLN A 466 18.23 -16.01 5.16
CA GLN A 466 18.78 -15.96 6.51
C GLN A 466 17.72 -15.58 7.54
N SER A 467 17.82 -16.15 8.74
CA SER A 467 17.08 -15.69 9.91
C SER A 467 18.04 -15.04 10.90
N VAL A 468 17.54 -14.02 11.59
CA VAL A 468 18.33 -13.14 12.46
C VAL A 468 17.61 -12.96 13.78
N GLY A 469 18.38 -12.85 14.86
CA GLY A 469 17.85 -12.62 16.20
C GLY A 469 17.42 -11.17 16.43
N GLU A 470 17.06 -10.88 17.68
CA GLU A 470 16.74 -9.52 18.11
C GLU A 470 17.95 -8.60 17.97
N LEU A 471 17.67 -7.35 17.57
CA LEU A 471 18.68 -6.31 17.40
C LEU A 471 19.11 -5.78 18.78
N TRP A 472 20.41 -5.66 19.01
CA TRP A 472 20.99 -5.15 20.27
C TRP A 472 21.02 -3.61 20.34
N GLY A 473 20.11 -2.96 19.62
CA GLY A 473 20.05 -1.50 19.46
C GLY A 473 18.97 -1.10 18.46
N THR A 474 19.14 0.05 17.82
CA THR A 474 18.24 0.58 16.78
C THR A 474 19.03 0.98 15.53
N ILE A 475 18.37 0.93 14.37
CA ILE A 475 18.92 1.40 13.09
C ILE A 475 17.95 2.46 12.54
N ASN A 476 18.48 3.63 12.16
CA ASN A 476 17.72 4.75 11.61
C ASN A 476 18.24 5.18 10.25
#